data_AF-A0A3C0MA68-F1
#
_entry.id   AF-A0A3C0MA68-F1
#
_cell.length_a   1.000
_cell.length_b   1.000
_cell.length_c   1.000
_cell.angle_alpha   90.00
_cell.angle_beta   90.00
_cell.angle_gamma   90.00
#
_symmetry.space_group_name_H-M   'P 1'
#
loop_
_entity.id
_entity.type
_entity.pdbx_description
1 polymer ?
#
loop_
_entity_poly.entity_id
_entity_poly.type
_entity_poly.pdbx_seq_one_letter_code
_entity_poly.pdbx_strand_id
1 'polypeptide(L)' 'MTTNPLDFSGQTVLVVGGSSGIGNGIAQAFRHAGANTHIWGTRASGGEYHRD' A
#
# COMPACT_ATOMS: atom_id res chain seq x y z
N MET A 1 8.84 -10.14 25.45
CA MET A 1 8.76 -10.17 23.98
C MET A 1 8.21 -8.82 23.55
N THR A 2 8.99 -8.04 22.81
CA THR A 2 8.57 -6.71 22.36
C THR A 2 7.80 -6.87 21.06
N THR A 3 6.48 -6.78 21.12
CA THR A 3 5.64 -6.81 19.91
C THR A 3 5.95 -5.56 19.08
N ASN A 4 6.37 -5.73 17.83
CA ASN A 4 6.46 -4.63 16.88
C ASN A 4 5.02 -4.25 16.45
N PRO A 5 4.51 -3.07 16.81
CA PRO A 5 3.16 -2.67 16.44
C PRO A 5 2.98 -2.45 14.93
N LEU A 6 4.10 -2.39 14.18
CA LEU A 6 4.11 -2.21 12.73
C LEU A 6 4.55 -3.49 11.99
N ASP A 7 4.48 -4.67 12.60
CA ASP A 7 4.60 -5.92 11.86
C ASP A 7 3.23 -6.31 11.31
N PHE A 8 3.09 -6.24 9.98
CA PHE A 8 1.86 -6.62 9.26
C PHE A 8 2.03 -7.90 8.45
N SER A 9 3.05 -8.71 8.77
CA SER A 9 3.28 -10.00 8.14
C SER A 9 2.03 -10.89 8.21
N GLY A 10 1.60 -11.41 7.06
CA GLY A 10 0.41 -12.26 6.94
C GLY A 10 -0.92 -11.50 6.89
N GLN A 11 -0.93 -10.18 7.03
CA GLN A 11 -2.13 -9.37 6.92
C GLN A 11 -2.37 -8.89 5.49
N THR A 12 -3.65 -8.75 5.12
CA THR A 12 -4.06 -8.14 3.85
C THR A 12 -4.53 -6.71 4.08
N VAL A 13 -4.01 -5.77 3.30
CA VAL A 13 -4.30 -4.33 3.42
C VAL A 13 -4.79 -3.79 2.09
N LEU A 14 -5.87 -3.00 2.10
CA LEU A 14 -6.35 -2.25 0.95
C LEU A 14 -6.18 -0.75 1.22
N VAL A 15 -5.46 -0.06 0.33
CA VAL A 15 -5.32 1.40 0.36
C VAL A 15 -6.13 2.02 -0.77
N VAL A 16 -7.22 2.70 -0.42
CA VAL A 16 -8.02 3.50 -1.36
C VAL A 16 -7.29 4.81 -1.65
N GLY A 17 -7.22 5.20 -2.92
CA GLY A 17 -6.38 6.31 -3.36
C GLY A 17 -4.88 5.98 -3.34
N GLY A 18 -4.51 4.69 -3.32
CA GLY A 18 -3.12 4.24 -3.17
C GLY A 18 -2.21 4.44 -4.40
N SER A 19 -2.69 5.13 -5.44
CA SER A 19 -1.99 5.20 -6.71
C SER A 19 -0.86 6.24 -6.71
N SER A 20 -1.02 7.46 -6.15
CA SER A 20 0.06 8.49 -5.99
C SER A 20 0.09 9.08 -4.58
N GLY A 21 1.09 9.92 -4.35
CA GLY A 21 1.13 10.86 -3.24
C GLY A 21 1.14 10.13 -1.92
N ILE A 22 0.39 10.67 -0.95
CA ILE A 22 0.33 10.12 0.41
C ILE A 22 -0.22 8.69 0.40
N GLY A 23 -1.27 8.41 -0.38
CA GLY A 23 -1.85 7.08 -0.46
C GLY A 23 -0.85 6.03 -0.96
N ASN A 24 -0.04 6.39 -1.96
CA ASN A 24 1.01 5.49 -2.44
C ASN A 24 2.12 5.28 -1.41
N GLY A 25 2.54 6.34 -0.72
CA GLY A 25 3.50 6.23 0.38
C GLY A 25 3.01 5.30 1.50
N ILE A 26 1.73 5.40 1.86
CA ILE A 26 1.10 4.51 2.85
C ILE A 26 1.09 3.06 2.34
N ALA A 27 0.70 2.82 1.09
CA ALA A 27 0.69 1.48 0.51
C ALA A 27 2.09 0.85 0.47
N GLN A 28 3.12 1.65 0.15
CA GLN A 28 4.52 1.20 0.20
C GLN A 28 4.95 0.87 1.63
N ALA A 29 4.58 1.68 2.61
CA ALA A 29 4.91 1.43 4.01
C ALA A 29 4.31 0.11 4.52
N PHE A 30 3.03 -0.17 4.25
CA PHE A 30 2.42 -1.45 4.61
C PHE A 30 3.06 -2.64 3.89
N ARG A 31 3.41 -2.48 2.61
CA ARG A 31 4.14 -3.51 1.85
C ARG A 31 5.51 -3.79 2.47
N HIS A 32 6.27 -2.75 2.85
CA HIS A 32 7.56 -2.91 3.52
C HIS A 32 7.44 -3.55 4.90
N ALA A 33 6.31 -3.34 5.57
CA ALA A 33 5.98 -3.95 6.85
C ALA A 33 5.45 -5.39 6.75
N GLY A 34 5.51 -6.02 5.58
CA GLY A 34 5.18 -7.44 5.39
C GLY A 34 3.73 -7.73 4.99
N ALA A 35 2.88 -6.70 4.81
CA ALA A 35 1.50 -6.90 4.42
C ALA A 35 1.37 -7.29 2.94
N ASN A 36 0.39 -8.16 2.64
CA ASN A 36 -0.16 -8.31 1.30
C ASN A 36 -1.01 -7.07 0.97
N THR A 37 -0.40 -6.10 0.29
CA THR A 37 -1.01 -4.78 0.08
C THR A 37 -1.57 -4.63 -1.34
N HIS A 38 -2.82 -4.20 -1.42
CA HIS A 38 -3.53 -3.81 -2.64
C HIS A 38 -3.83 -2.32 -2.64
N ILE A 39 -3.87 -1.71 -3.82
CA ILE A 39 -4.25 -0.30 -3.99
C ILE A 39 -5.47 -0.19 -4.90
N TRP A 40 -6.30 0.82 -4.64
CA TRP A 40 -7.44 1.15 -5.50
C TRP A 40 -7.35 2.61 -5.93
N GLY A 41 -7.51 2.85 -7.24
CA GLY A 41 -7.53 4.19 -7.84
C GLY A 41 -8.87 4.48 -8.53
N THR A 42 -9.06 5.72 -8.98
CA THR A 42 -10.24 6.12 -9.78
C THR A 42 -10.12 5.70 -11.24
N ARG A 43 -8.92 5.31 -11.69
CA ARG A 43 -8.63 4.85 -13.05
C ARG A 43 -8.72 3.34 -13.12
N ALA A 44 -9.42 2.84 -14.13
CA ALA A 44 -9.73 1.42 -14.30
C ALA A 44 -8.51 0.54 -14.64
N SER A 45 -7.37 1.12 -15.00
CA SER A 45 -6.15 0.37 -15.33
C SER A 45 -4.90 0.98 -14.68
N GLY A 46 -4.04 0.12 -14.13
CA GLY A 46 -2.77 0.51 -13.51
C GLY A 46 -1.71 1.03 -14.50
N GLY A 47 -2.00 1.02 -15.80
CA GLY A 47 -1.12 1.51 -16.86
C GLY A 47 -1.08 3.03 -17.02
N GLU A 48 -1.99 3.76 -16.38
CA GLU A 48 -2.03 5.23 -16.42
C GLU A 48 -1.23 5.91 -15.29
N TYR A 49 -0.44 5.15 -14.54
CA TYR A 49 0.52 5.72 -13.59
C TYR A 49 1.86 5.98 -14.27
N HIS A 50 1.99 7.14 -14.90
CA HIS A 50 3.31 7.67 -15.22
C HIS A 50 4.02 7.97 -13.90
N ARG A 51 5.20 7.37 -13.71
CA ARG A 51 6.13 7.80 -12.66
C ARG A 51 6.90 9.00 -13.23
N ASP A 52 6.41 10.19 -12.94
CA ASP A 52 7.27 11.38 -12.92
C ASP A 52 8.21 11.31 -11.68
#